data_AF-A0AAN6PEX3-F1
#
_entry.id   AF-A0AAN6PEX3-F1
#
_cell.length_a   1.000
_cell.length_b   1.000
_cell.length_c   1.000
_cell.angle_alpha   90.00
_cell.angle_beta   90.00
_cell.angle_gamma   90.00
#
_symmetry.space_group_name_H-M   'P 1'
#
loop_
_entity.id
_entity.type
_entity.pdbx_description
1 polymer ?
#
loop_
_entity_poly.entity_id
_entity_poly.type
_entity_poly.pdbx_seq_one_letter_code
_entity_poly.pdbx_strand_id
1 'polypeptide(L)'
;MWYASKPGSREISALTYRSPEVHFGKPWDENTDVWSWGIILAQLLLAQVDFKSPSMYDSIAVGTLEEKTKAARDAVAVDFDLHSLPFYVEDAQSRALLPPPQPEKAYMWAEAMMTKGVSGEDIQFLANTLNPLPHARFSTVEILKSGYLEA
;
A
#
# COMPACT_ATOMS: atom_id res chain seq x y z
N MET A 1 -19.87 -8.54 20.89
CA MET A 1 -19.85 -7.13 20.46
C MET A 1 -18.42 -6.66 20.59
N TRP A 2 -17.68 -6.59 19.49
CA TRP A 2 -16.28 -6.17 19.50
C TRP A 2 -16.25 -4.64 19.53
N TYR A 3 -15.54 -4.05 20.48
CA TYR A 3 -15.27 -2.61 20.47
C TYR A 3 -14.22 -2.36 19.37
N ALA A 4 -14.65 -1.85 18.22
CA ALA A 4 -13.71 -1.23 17.28
C ALA A 4 -13.08 -0.03 18.00
N SER A 5 -11.76 0.02 18.03
CA SER A 5 -11.03 1.16 18.59
C SER A 5 -11.42 2.42 17.82
N LYS A 6 -11.44 3.58 18.49
CA LYS A 6 -11.70 4.84 17.78
C LYS A 6 -10.62 5.05 16.71
N PRO A 7 -10.99 5.48 15.49
CA PRO A 7 -10.02 5.74 14.45
C PRO A 7 -8.95 6.74 14.90
N GLY A 8 -7.70 6.45 14.59
CA GLY A 8 -6.59 7.38 14.77
C GLY A 8 -6.51 8.38 13.62
N SER A 9 -5.78 9.48 13.83
CA SER A 9 -5.56 10.52 12.81
C SER A 9 -4.13 11.10 12.83
N ARG A 10 -3.23 10.49 13.62
CA ARG A 10 -1.83 10.90 13.71
C ARG A 10 -1.00 10.16 12.67
N GLU A 11 0.15 10.72 12.32
CA GLU A 11 1.16 9.98 11.56
C GLU A 11 1.73 8.84 12.40
N ILE A 12 1.72 7.64 11.83
CA ILE A 12 2.25 6.40 12.41
C ILE A 12 3.05 5.64 11.33
N SER A 13 3.61 4.49 11.72
CA SER A 13 4.40 3.56 10.88
C SER A 13 5.66 4.15 10.24
N ALA A 14 6.59 3.28 9.83
CA ALA A 14 7.72 3.69 9.01
C ALA A 14 7.24 4.01 7.58
N LEU A 15 7.88 4.99 6.93
CA LEU A 15 7.47 5.53 5.62
C LEU A 15 7.24 4.45 4.56
N THR A 16 8.16 3.48 4.47
CA THR A 16 8.12 2.40 3.47
C THR A 16 6.87 1.53 3.57
N TYR A 17 6.32 1.36 4.77
CA TYR A 17 5.20 0.45 5.05
C TYR A 17 3.90 1.20 5.36
N ARG A 18 3.90 2.52 5.21
CA ARG A 18 2.76 3.35 5.60
C ARG A 18 1.61 3.20 4.61
N SER A 19 0.41 3.05 5.15
CA SER A 19 -0.80 2.91 4.34
C SER A 19 -1.23 4.23 3.69
N PRO A 20 -2.00 4.18 2.59
CA PRO A 20 -2.43 5.38 1.90
C PRO A 20 -3.29 6.27 2.81
N GLU A 21 -4.22 5.70 3.58
CA GLU A 21 -5.06 6.45 4.52
C GLU A 21 -4.22 7.28 5.52
N VAL A 22 -3.08 6.77 5.99
CA VAL A 22 -2.17 7.53 6.88
C VAL A 22 -1.41 8.61 6.10
N HIS A 23 -0.91 8.32 4.90
CA HIS A 23 -0.23 9.31 4.04
C HIS A 23 -1.10 10.52 3.68
N PHE A 24 -2.41 10.31 3.61
CA PHE A 24 -3.40 11.30 3.21
C PHE A 24 -4.19 11.89 4.40
N GLY A 25 -3.79 11.59 5.64
CA GLY A 25 -4.40 12.14 6.85
C GLY A 25 -5.85 11.70 7.07
N LYS A 26 -6.25 10.58 6.46
CA LYS A 26 -7.57 9.99 6.63
C LYS A 26 -7.64 9.26 8.00
N PRO A 27 -8.85 9.08 8.55
CA PRO A 27 -9.04 8.21 9.71
C PRO A 27 -8.56 6.79 9.40
N TRP A 28 -7.87 6.19 10.35
CA TRP A 28 -7.28 4.86 10.20
C TRP A 28 -7.57 3.98 11.41
N ASP A 29 -7.53 2.66 11.20
CA ASP A 29 -7.75 1.61 12.20
C ASP A 29 -6.68 0.49 12.03
N GLU A 30 -6.93 -0.70 12.58
CA GLU A 30 -6.01 -1.84 12.46
C GLU A 30 -5.68 -2.27 11.03
N ASN A 31 -6.45 -1.86 10.01
CA ASN A 31 -6.19 -2.23 8.63
C ASN A 31 -4.87 -1.64 8.10
N THR A 32 -4.30 -0.63 8.76
CA THR A 32 -2.96 -0.10 8.44
C THR A 32 -1.87 -1.15 8.61
N ASP A 33 -2.05 -2.06 9.58
CA ASP A 33 -1.09 -3.13 9.84
C ASP A 33 -1.15 -4.20 8.74
N VAL A 34 -2.34 -4.45 8.17
CA VAL A 34 -2.48 -5.35 7.03
C VAL A 34 -1.79 -4.80 5.78
N TRP A 35 -1.90 -3.49 5.53
CA TRP A 35 -1.14 -2.85 4.45
C TRP A 35 0.37 -3.01 4.67
N SER A 36 0.83 -2.68 5.87
CA SER A 36 2.24 -2.78 6.24
C SER A 36 2.76 -4.19 6.01
N TRP A 37 1.98 -5.20 6.41
CA TRP A 37 2.27 -6.61 6.19
C TRP A 37 2.29 -6.98 4.70
N GLY A 38 1.35 -6.48 3.89
CA GLY A 38 1.33 -6.68 2.44
C GLY A 38 2.59 -6.15 1.74
N ILE A 39 3.09 -4.97 2.14
CA ILE A 39 4.34 -4.42 1.61
C ILE A 39 5.55 -5.30 1.99
N ILE A 40 5.57 -5.82 3.23
CA ILE A 40 6.60 -6.77 3.67
C ILE A 40 6.53 -8.06 2.86
N LEU A 41 5.34 -8.61 2.63
CA LEU A 41 5.15 -9.81 1.80
C LEU A 41 5.64 -9.57 0.37
N ALA A 42 5.29 -8.43 -0.24
CA ALA A 42 5.78 -8.06 -1.58
C ALA A 42 7.31 -7.99 -1.63
N GLN A 43 7.94 -7.46 -0.58
CA GLN A 43 9.40 -7.44 -0.46
C GLN A 43 9.99 -8.86 -0.37
N LEU A 44 9.38 -9.76 0.40
CA LEU A 44 9.84 -11.14 0.53
C LEU A 44 9.72 -11.90 -0.79
N LEU A 45 8.61 -11.73 -1.51
CA LEU A 45 8.39 -12.34 -2.83
C LEU A 45 9.40 -11.83 -3.86
N LEU A 46 9.66 -10.52 -3.89
CA LEU A 46 10.71 -9.95 -4.73
C LEU A 46 12.09 -10.49 -4.37
N ALA A 47 12.40 -10.66 -3.08
CA ALA A 47 13.68 -11.20 -2.64
C ALA A 47 13.88 -12.68 -2.99
N GLN A 48 12.79 -13.46 -3.15
CA GLN A 48 12.88 -14.84 -3.61
C GLN A 48 13.33 -14.96 -5.07
N VAL A 49 12.87 -14.04 -5.93
CA VAL A 49 13.21 -14.05 -7.36
C VAL A 49 14.45 -13.22 -7.69
N ASP A 50 14.70 -12.15 -6.94
CA ASP A 50 15.88 -11.30 -7.02
C ASP A 50 16.21 -10.70 -5.65
N PHE A 51 17.11 -11.36 -4.92
CA PHE A 51 17.52 -10.96 -3.57
C PHE A 51 18.11 -9.53 -3.49
N LYS A 52 18.58 -8.97 -4.61
CA LYS A 52 19.12 -7.60 -4.65
C LYS A 52 18.07 -6.57 -5.03
N SER A 53 16.85 -6.98 -5.38
CA SER A 53 15.78 -6.07 -5.71
C SER A 53 15.39 -5.24 -4.49
N PRO A 54 15.32 -3.90 -4.60
CA PRO A 54 14.74 -3.08 -3.56
C PRO A 54 13.24 -3.40 -3.40
N SER A 55 12.71 -3.15 -2.20
CA SER A 55 11.25 -3.16 -1.94
C SER A 55 10.56 -2.02 -2.68
N MET A 56 9.23 -2.08 -2.81
CA MET A 56 8.41 -1.15 -3.60
C MET A 56 8.75 0.33 -3.33
N TYR A 57 8.99 0.69 -2.07
CA TYR A 57 9.17 2.08 -1.65
C TYR A 57 10.49 2.39 -0.93
N ASP A 58 11.38 1.41 -0.78
CA ASP A 58 12.57 1.52 0.09
C ASP A 58 13.65 2.47 -0.47
N SER A 59 13.73 2.61 -1.80
CA SER A 59 14.73 3.44 -2.49
C SER A 59 14.11 4.58 -3.31
N ILE A 60 12.90 5.01 -2.95
CA ILE A 60 12.11 5.94 -3.79
C ILE A 60 12.74 7.33 -3.93
N ALA A 61 13.47 7.79 -2.91
CA ALA A 61 14.14 9.09 -2.93
C ALA A 61 15.30 9.14 -1.93
N VAL A 62 16.32 9.93 -2.29
CA VAL A 62 17.40 10.37 -1.39
C VAL A 62 17.13 11.84 -1.03
N GLY A 63 17.30 12.21 0.23
CA GLY A 63 17.02 13.57 0.69
C GLY A 63 16.53 13.63 2.13
N THR A 64 15.90 14.75 2.45
CA THR A 64 15.24 15.03 3.73
C THR A 64 14.05 14.09 3.97
N LEU A 65 13.60 14.02 5.23
CA LEU A 65 12.42 13.22 5.59
C LEU A 65 11.16 13.71 4.86
N GLU A 66 11.02 15.02 4.66
CA GLU A 66 9.89 15.62 3.95
C GLU A 66 9.87 15.20 2.47
N GLU A 67 11.02 15.25 1.79
CA GLU A 67 11.15 14.81 0.39
C GLU A 67 10.84 13.33 0.25
N LYS A 68 11.36 12.48 1.15
CA LYS A 68 11.05 11.05 1.16
C LYS A 68 9.58 10.77 1.42
N THR A 69 8.97 11.52 2.35
CA THR A 69 7.54 11.38 2.67
C THR A 69 6.67 11.75 1.47
N LYS A 70 7.00 12.86 0.80
CA LYS A 70 6.31 13.27 -0.43
C LYS A 70 6.47 12.22 -1.53
N ALA A 71 7.68 11.74 -1.76
CA ALA A 71 7.95 10.79 -2.82
C ALA A 71 7.24 9.44 -2.60
N ALA A 72 7.23 8.92 -1.36
CA ALA A 72 6.47 7.72 -1.00
C ALA A 72 4.97 7.92 -1.18
N ARG A 73 4.42 9.04 -0.69
CA ARG A 73 3.00 9.39 -0.85
C ARG A 73 2.61 9.47 -2.33
N ASP A 74 3.41 10.17 -3.13
CA ASP A 74 3.13 10.36 -4.55
C ASP A 74 3.15 9.01 -5.29
N ALA A 75 4.12 8.14 -4.99
CA ALA A 75 4.19 6.82 -5.60
C ALA A 75 3.01 5.94 -5.23
N VAL A 76 2.65 5.85 -3.94
CA VAL A 76 1.46 5.12 -3.49
C VAL A 76 0.20 5.67 -4.18
N ALA A 77 0.11 6.99 -4.38
CA ALA A 77 -1.03 7.61 -5.04
C ALA A 77 -1.17 7.19 -6.51
N VAL A 78 -0.04 7.06 -7.20
CA VAL A 78 0.02 6.66 -8.61
C VAL A 78 -0.17 5.16 -8.77
N ASP A 79 0.56 4.36 -7.99
CA ASP A 79 0.56 2.90 -8.07
C ASP A 79 -0.82 2.28 -7.86
N PHE A 80 -1.66 2.92 -7.05
CA PHE A 80 -3.01 2.45 -6.72
C PHE A 80 -4.13 3.35 -7.26
N ASP A 81 -3.79 4.30 -8.13
CA ASP A 81 -4.72 5.24 -8.76
C ASP A 81 -5.70 5.90 -7.77
N LEU A 82 -5.18 6.53 -6.72
CA LEU A 82 -6.03 7.08 -5.66
C LEU A 82 -6.95 8.21 -6.17
N HIS A 83 -6.67 8.79 -7.34
CA HIS A 83 -7.54 9.76 -8.00
C HIS A 83 -8.89 9.19 -8.42
N SER A 84 -8.99 7.89 -8.70
CA SER A 84 -10.28 7.26 -9.05
C SER A 84 -11.14 6.91 -7.83
N LEU A 85 -10.64 7.15 -6.61
CA LEU A 85 -11.28 6.76 -5.37
C LEU A 85 -11.86 7.96 -4.62
N PRO A 86 -13.21 8.07 -4.48
CA PRO A 86 -13.86 9.17 -3.76
C PRO A 86 -13.29 9.42 -2.36
N PHE A 87 -12.89 8.34 -1.68
CA PHE A 87 -12.27 8.37 -0.36
C PHE A 87 -11.07 9.34 -0.26
N TYR A 88 -10.29 9.51 -1.33
CA TYR A 88 -9.11 10.38 -1.37
C TYR A 88 -9.35 11.75 -2.03
N VAL A 89 -10.38 11.90 -2.87
CA VAL A 89 -10.60 13.13 -3.66
C VAL A 89 -11.71 14.05 -3.13
N GLU A 90 -12.64 13.55 -2.32
CA GLU A 90 -13.76 14.36 -1.80
C GLU A 90 -13.32 15.34 -0.70
N ASP A 91 -12.39 14.92 0.15
CA ASP A 91 -11.84 15.73 1.22
C ASP A 91 -10.76 16.69 0.72
N ALA A 92 -10.85 17.97 1.09
CA ALA A 92 -9.95 19.01 0.59
C ALA A 92 -8.51 18.82 1.07
N GLN A 93 -8.30 18.31 2.30
CA GLN A 93 -6.98 18.08 2.85
C GLN A 93 -6.28 16.95 2.11
N SER A 94 -6.93 15.78 1.98
CA SER A 94 -6.42 14.64 1.22
C SER A 94 -6.17 15.01 -0.25
N ARG A 95 -7.12 15.69 -0.90
CA ARG A 95 -6.99 16.09 -2.31
C ARG A 95 -5.80 17.02 -2.55
N ALA A 96 -5.50 17.93 -1.62
CA ALA A 96 -4.36 18.83 -1.75
C ALA A 96 -3.00 18.11 -1.69
N LEU A 97 -2.95 16.88 -1.18
CA LEU A 97 -1.74 16.07 -1.07
C LEU A 97 -1.51 15.15 -2.28
N LEU A 98 -2.51 14.99 -3.16
CA LEU A 98 -2.41 14.12 -4.34
C LEU A 98 -1.44 14.71 -5.38
N PRO A 99 -0.55 13.89 -5.97
CA PRO A 99 0.24 14.31 -7.12
C PRO A 99 -0.66 14.47 -8.36
N PRO A 100 -0.16 15.02 -9.48
CA PRO A 100 -0.86 14.94 -10.76
C PRO A 100 -1.21 13.49 -11.12
N PRO A 101 -2.43 13.23 -11.64
CA PRO A 101 -2.86 11.87 -11.98
C PRO A 101 -1.99 11.28 -13.10
N GLN A 102 -1.66 9.99 -12.96
CA GLN A 102 -0.87 9.21 -13.93
C GLN A 102 -1.53 7.82 -14.09
N PRO A 103 -2.77 7.75 -14.61
CA PRO A 103 -3.54 6.50 -14.68
C PRO A 103 -2.87 5.42 -15.54
N GLU A 104 -2.02 5.81 -16.49
CA GLU A 104 -1.22 4.89 -17.30
C GLU A 104 -0.19 4.09 -16.50
N LYS A 105 0.12 4.53 -15.27
CA LYS A 105 1.06 3.88 -14.35
C LYS A 105 0.39 3.08 -13.25
N ALA A 106 -0.94 3.16 -13.14
CA ALA A 106 -1.70 2.46 -12.13
C ALA A 106 -1.44 0.95 -12.21
N TYR A 107 -1.15 0.33 -11.07
CA TYR A 107 -0.88 -1.10 -10.92
C TYR A 107 0.30 -1.66 -11.73
N MET A 108 1.16 -0.82 -12.31
CA MET A 108 2.38 -1.27 -13.01
C MET A 108 3.33 -2.05 -12.10
N TRP A 109 3.23 -1.89 -10.77
CA TRP A 109 3.98 -2.71 -9.82
C TRP A 109 3.69 -4.21 -9.98
N ALA A 110 2.44 -4.58 -10.31
CA ALA A 110 2.04 -5.97 -10.50
C ALA A 110 2.70 -6.57 -11.75
N GLU A 111 2.69 -5.83 -12.87
CA GLU A 111 3.38 -6.22 -14.10
C GLU A 111 4.90 -6.31 -13.89
N ALA A 112 5.48 -5.37 -13.15
CA ALA A 112 6.90 -5.38 -12.83
C ALA A 112 7.29 -6.61 -11.97
N MET A 113 6.47 -6.98 -10.98
CA MET A 113 6.66 -8.20 -10.19
C MET A 113 6.52 -9.47 -11.04
N MET A 114 5.51 -9.52 -11.92
CA MET A 114 5.31 -10.65 -12.84
C MET A 114 6.51 -10.84 -13.78
N THR A 115 7.03 -9.75 -14.33
CA THR A 115 8.22 -9.76 -15.21
C THR A 115 9.47 -10.26 -14.50
N LYS A 116 9.58 -10.02 -13.19
CA LYS A 116 10.66 -10.56 -12.34
C LYS A 116 10.46 -12.04 -11.96
N GLY A 117 9.32 -12.64 -12.29
CA GLY A 117 9.03 -14.05 -12.03
C GLY A 117 8.19 -14.33 -10.79
N VAL A 118 7.61 -13.31 -10.15
CA VAL A 118 6.62 -13.52 -9.07
C VAL A 118 5.36 -14.12 -9.68
N SER A 119 4.75 -15.10 -9.01
CA SER A 119 3.60 -15.82 -9.55
C SER A 119 2.35 -14.91 -9.64
N GLY A 120 1.47 -15.21 -10.59
CA GLY A 120 0.19 -14.50 -10.69
C GLY A 120 -0.71 -14.70 -9.46
N GLU A 121 -0.60 -15.83 -8.78
CA GLU A 121 -1.33 -16.11 -7.54
C GLU A 121 -0.87 -15.19 -6.41
N ASP A 122 0.45 -15.03 -6.24
CA ASP A 122 1.04 -14.11 -5.26
C ASP A 122 0.65 -12.66 -5.54
N ILE A 123 0.68 -12.25 -6.81
CA ILE A 123 0.30 -10.89 -7.23
C ILE A 123 -1.18 -10.64 -6.97
N GLN A 124 -2.04 -11.61 -7.26
CA GLN A 124 -3.48 -11.49 -7.00
C GLN A 124 -3.78 -11.42 -5.49
N PHE A 125 -3.07 -12.22 -4.69
CA PHE A 125 -3.17 -12.17 -3.24
C PHE A 125 -2.70 -10.80 -2.68
N LEU A 126 -1.58 -10.29 -3.19
CA LEU A 126 -1.09 -8.95 -2.87
C LEU A 126 -2.08 -7.86 -3.30
N ALA A 127 -2.71 -7.95 -4.46
CA ALA A 127 -3.69 -6.94 -4.91
C ALA A 127 -4.89 -6.84 -3.96
N ASN A 128 -5.35 -7.97 -3.40
CA ASN A 128 -6.41 -7.98 -2.40
C ASN A 128 -5.92 -7.45 -1.03
N THR A 129 -4.68 -7.77 -0.66
CA THR A 129 -4.05 -7.35 0.60
C THR A 129 -3.58 -5.89 0.58
N LEU A 130 -3.28 -5.34 -0.58
CA LEU A 130 -2.85 -3.96 -0.81
C LEU A 130 -3.96 -3.13 -1.46
N ASN A 131 -5.22 -3.46 -1.19
CA ASN A 131 -6.31 -2.59 -1.60
C ASN A 131 -6.14 -1.22 -0.93
N PRO A 132 -6.16 -0.11 -1.69
CA PRO A 132 -5.99 1.23 -1.13
C PRO A 132 -7.18 1.70 -0.27
N LEU A 133 -8.34 1.06 -0.37
CA LEU A 133 -9.47 1.32 0.53
C LEU A 133 -9.37 0.39 1.76
N PRO A 134 -9.27 0.92 2.99
CA PRO A 134 -9.08 0.11 4.19
C PRO A 134 -10.11 -1.01 4.34
N HIS A 135 -11.38 -0.73 4.04
CA HIS A 135 -12.49 -1.68 4.20
C HIS A 135 -12.66 -2.67 3.05
N ALA A 136 -11.97 -2.47 1.92
CA ALA A 136 -11.97 -3.40 0.79
C ALA A 136 -10.69 -4.25 0.74
N ARG A 137 -9.72 -3.95 1.61
CA ARG A 137 -8.52 -4.74 1.84
C ARG A 137 -8.91 -6.02 2.57
N PHE A 138 -8.21 -7.11 2.29
CA PHE A 138 -8.35 -8.30 3.13
C PHE A 138 -8.12 -7.97 4.59
N SER A 139 -9.00 -8.47 5.45
CA SER A 139 -8.80 -8.52 6.89
C SER A 139 -7.84 -9.66 7.25
N THR A 140 -7.29 -9.62 8.47
CA THR A 140 -6.49 -10.72 9.01
C THR A 140 -7.23 -12.05 8.97
N VAL A 141 -8.55 -12.05 9.20
CA VAL A 141 -9.37 -13.27 9.16
C VAL A 141 -9.49 -13.82 7.74
N GLU A 142 -9.64 -12.96 6.74
CA GLU A 142 -9.69 -13.37 5.33
C GLU A 142 -8.34 -13.91 4.86
N ILE A 143 -7.23 -13.28 5.26
CA ILE A 143 -5.87 -13.79 5.01
C ILE A 143 -5.70 -15.20 5.57
N LEU A 144 -6.09 -15.43 6.83
CA LEU A 144 -5.96 -16.75 7.44
C LEU A 144 -6.87 -17.81 6.80
N LYS A 145 -8.04 -17.39 6.30
CA LYS A 145 -9.01 -18.29 5.66
C LYS A 145 -8.76 -18.52 4.17
N SER A 146 -7.89 -17.75 3.53
CA SER A 146 -7.62 -17.90 2.10
C SER A 146 -6.85 -19.19 1.78
N GLY A 147 -6.20 -19.81 2.78
CA GLY A 147 -5.29 -20.94 2.58
C GLY A 147 -3.93 -20.55 1.99
N TYR A 148 -3.73 -19.28 1.65
CA TYR A 148 -2.50 -18.81 0.99
C TYR A 148 -1.23 -19.06 1.82
N LEU A 149 -1.33 -18.99 3.15
CA LEU A 149 -0.19 -19.22 4.05
C LEU A 149 0.11 -20.70 4.32
N GLU A 150 -0.72 -21.62 3.81
CA GLU A 150 -0.57 -23.08 3.99
C GLU A 150 0.06 -23.76 2.76
N ALA A 151 0.29 -23.02 1.69
CA ALA A 151 0.81 -23.49 0.40
C ALA A 151 2.33 -23.72 0.40
#